data_AF-A0A9Q1CEH0-F1
#
_entry.id   AF-A0A9Q1CEH0-F1
#
_cell.length_a   1.000
_cell.length_b   1.000
_cell.length_c   1.000
_cell.angle_alpha   90.00
_cell.angle_beta   90.00
_cell.angle_gamma   90.00
#
_symmetry.space_group_name_H-M   'P 1'
#
loop_
_entity.id
_entity.type
_entity.pdbx_description
1 polymer ?
#
loop_
_entity_poly.entity_id
_entity_poly.type
_entity_poly.pdbx_seq_one_letter_code
_entity_poly.pdbx_strand_id
1 'polypeptide(L)'
;MLQALEARNTYDLKFKSDAARVKGVSCLKGVEGLTVTPYDGSVAVTVLYLPFEVDQRLLARVLSQYGTVSEMRWCKYTVGDLKGIFNGKRQFRMELVRDIPSFLFIGGSKAHIRYFCQPRTCFRCGEEGHEAKSCPNRRCGKCLQLGHGKAECPNE
;
A
#
# COMPACT_ATOMS: atom_id res chain seq x y z
N MET A 1 10.20 -9.55 13.40
CA MET A 1 8.91 -9.41 14.10
C MET A 1 7.85 -9.97 13.17
N LEU A 2 7.14 -11.01 13.60
CA LEU A 2 5.97 -11.50 12.88
C LEU A 2 4.84 -10.51 13.18
N GLN A 3 4.42 -9.71 12.19
CA GLN A 3 3.19 -8.94 12.32
C GLN A 3 2.07 -9.78 11.70
N ALA A 4 1.17 -10.28 12.55
CA ALA A 4 0.00 -11.03 12.12
C ALA A 4 -1.02 -10.07 11.49
N LEU A 5 -1.59 -10.43 10.34
CA LEU A 5 -2.78 -9.78 9.80
C LEU A 5 -4.00 -10.36 10.53
N GLU A 6 -4.60 -9.59 11.44
CA GLU A 6 -5.88 -9.98 12.02
C GLU A 6 -6.89 -10.24 10.88
N ALA A 7 -7.48 -11.44 10.92
CA ALA A 7 -8.48 -12.02 10.00
C ALA A 7 -8.00 -12.75 8.72
N ARG A 8 -6.69 -12.97 8.48
CA ARG A 8 -6.21 -13.92 7.45
C ARG A 8 -5.01 -14.70 7.97
N ASN A 9 -4.98 -16.02 7.80
CA ASN A 9 -3.82 -16.89 8.10
C ASN A 9 -2.66 -16.63 7.11
N THR A 10 -2.22 -15.38 7.00
CA THR A 10 -1.18 -14.91 6.09
C THR A 10 -0.20 -14.05 6.89
N TYR A 11 1.09 -14.35 6.77
CA TYR A 11 2.15 -13.71 7.54
C TYR A 11 3.25 -13.23 6.60
N ASP A 12 3.70 -12.00 6.80
CA ASP A 12 4.84 -11.45 6.08
C ASP A 12 6.14 -11.70 6.86
N LEU A 13 7.13 -12.24 6.17
CA LEU A 13 8.43 -12.60 6.73
C LEU A 13 9.51 -11.71 6.10
N LYS A 14 10.15 -10.88 6.92
CA LYS A 14 11.30 -10.07 6.53
C LYS A 14 12.59 -10.72 7.05
N PHE A 15 13.51 -11.02 6.15
CA PHE A 15 14.82 -11.56 6.48
C PHE A 15 15.87 -10.45 6.61
N LYS A 16 16.89 -10.65 7.45
CA LYS A 16 17.97 -9.67 7.66
C LYS A 16 18.98 -9.62 6.51
N SER A 17 19.01 -10.63 5.65
CA SER A 17 19.89 -10.70 4.49
C SER A 17 19.30 -11.59 3.40
N ASP A 18 19.77 -11.42 2.16
CA ASP A 18 19.30 -12.22 1.02
C ASP A 18 19.72 -13.69 1.13
N ALA A 19 20.91 -13.96 1.67
CA ALA A 19 21.34 -15.32 1.98
C ALA A 19 20.42 -16.00 3.01
N ALA A 20 19.96 -15.26 4.02
CA ALA A 20 18.99 -15.77 4.99
C ALA A 20 17.60 -15.96 4.37
N ARG A 21 17.19 -15.06 3.47
CA ARG A 21 15.93 -15.18 2.70
C ARG A 21 15.92 -16.44 1.85
N VAL A 22 16.97 -16.71 1.08
CA VAL A 22 17.07 -17.90 0.21
C VAL A 22 16.97 -19.18 1.04
N LYS A 23 17.74 -19.28 2.13
CA LYS A 23 17.67 -20.42 3.05
C LYS A 23 16.28 -20.56 3.68
N GLY A 24 15.75 -19.46 4.21
CA GLY A 24 14.44 -19.43 4.88
C GLY A 24 13.29 -19.81 3.96
N VAL A 25 13.24 -19.28 2.73
CA VAL A 25 12.24 -19.66 1.71
C VAL A 25 12.34 -21.16 1.40
N SER A 26 13.55 -21.70 1.25
CA SER A 26 13.74 -23.14 1.02
C SER A 26 13.22 -23.98 2.19
N CYS A 27 13.48 -23.57 3.43
CA CYS A 27 12.99 -24.28 4.61
C CYS A 27 11.46 -24.21 4.71
N LEU A 28 10.87 -23.03 4.51
CA LEU A 28 9.43 -22.83 4.66
C LEU A 28 8.62 -23.54 3.58
N LYS A 29 9.14 -23.65 2.35
CA LYS A 29 8.49 -24.43 1.27
C LYS A 29 8.35 -25.91 1.61
N GLY A 30 9.16 -26.44 2.53
CA GLY A 30 9.09 -27.83 2.99
C GLY A 30 8.10 -28.07 4.13
N VAL A 31 7.42 -27.03 4.63
CA VAL A 31 6.44 -27.17 5.72
C VAL A 31 5.07 -27.52 5.13
N GLU A 32 4.54 -28.67 5.51
CA GLU A 32 3.21 -29.11 5.08
C GLU A 32 2.13 -28.12 5.54
N GLY A 33 1.18 -27.81 4.66
CA GLY A 33 0.11 -26.83 4.93
C GLY A 33 0.52 -25.36 4.79
N LEU A 34 1.78 -25.06 4.47
CA LEU A 34 2.25 -23.68 4.27
C LEU A 34 2.40 -23.34 2.77
N THR A 35 1.71 -22.30 2.31
CA THR A 35 1.95 -21.72 0.98
C THR A 35 2.98 -20.60 1.09
N VAL A 36 4.17 -20.80 0.52
CA VAL A 36 5.25 -19.80 0.50
C VAL A 36 5.37 -19.17 -0.86
N THR A 37 5.06 -17.89 -0.94
CA THR A 37 5.22 -17.07 -2.16
C THR A 37 6.42 -16.14 -1.96
N PRO A 38 7.63 -16.54 -2.37
CA PRO A 38 8.79 -15.65 -2.26
C PRO A 38 8.60 -14.43 -3.16
N TYR A 39 8.95 -13.25 -2.66
CA TYR A 39 8.95 -12.02 -3.46
C TYR A 39 10.19 -12.02 -4.35
N ASP A 40 10.00 -12.32 -5.62
CA ASP A 40 11.00 -12.29 -6.67
C ASP A 40 10.95 -10.95 -7.42
N GLY A 41 11.85 -10.05 -7.03
CA GLY A 41 12.27 -8.89 -7.82
C GLY A 41 11.28 -7.73 -7.88
N SER A 42 10.01 -7.97 -8.26
CA SER A 42 9.04 -6.90 -8.52
C SER A 42 7.64 -7.18 -7.97
N VAL A 43 7.01 -6.16 -7.41
CA VAL A 43 5.65 -6.19 -6.88
C VAL A 43 4.69 -5.39 -7.77
N ALA A 44 3.42 -5.80 -7.78
CA ALA A 44 2.36 -5.08 -8.47
C ALA A 44 1.77 -3.98 -7.56
N VAL A 45 2.18 -2.73 -7.78
CA VAL A 45 1.68 -1.55 -7.08
C VAL A 45 0.45 -1.01 -7.79
N THR A 46 -0.69 -1.06 -7.11
CA THR A 46 -1.98 -0.58 -7.62
C THR A 46 -2.29 0.79 -7.03
N VAL A 47 -2.51 1.75 -7.92
CA VAL A 47 -2.95 3.11 -7.61
C VAL A 47 -4.45 3.19 -7.82
N LEU A 48 -5.15 3.68 -6.79
CA LEU A 48 -6.60 3.77 -6.69
C LEU A 48 -7.01 5.23 -6.43
N TYR A 49 -8.23 5.59 -6.82
CA TYR A 49 -8.82 6.91 -6.58
C TYR A 49 -8.00 8.08 -7.13
N LEU A 50 -7.23 7.85 -8.19
CA LEU A 50 -6.52 8.89 -8.90
C LEU A 50 -7.33 9.29 -10.15
N PRO A 51 -7.67 10.58 -10.34
CA PRO A 51 -8.39 11.05 -11.53
C PRO A 51 -7.68 10.66 -12.83
N PHE A 52 -8.43 10.50 -13.92
CA PHE A 52 -7.86 10.00 -15.19
C PHE A 52 -6.88 11.00 -15.83
N GLU A 53 -7.08 12.29 -15.56
CA GLU A 53 -6.33 13.43 -16.07
C GLU A 53 -4.90 13.51 -15.51
N VAL A 54 -4.66 12.86 -14.36
CA VAL A 54 -3.31 12.85 -13.77
C VAL A 54 -2.38 12.07 -14.68
N ASP A 55 -1.35 12.75 -15.18
CA ASP A 55 -0.42 12.22 -16.16
C ASP A 55 0.37 11.01 -15.63
N GLN A 56 0.57 10.02 -16.50
CA GLN A 56 1.28 8.78 -16.16
C GLN A 56 2.77 9.03 -15.85
N ARG A 57 3.42 9.96 -16.53
CA ARG A 57 4.85 10.28 -16.30
C ARG A 57 5.02 10.90 -14.92
N LEU A 58 4.09 11.74 -14.48
CA LEU A 58 4.07 12.24 -13.10
C LEU A 58 3.95 11.09 -12.10
N LEU A 59 3.03 10.15 -12.36
CA LEU A 59 2.80 8.99 -11.50
C LEU A 59 4.06 8.10 -11.39
N ALA A 60 4.70 7.79 -12.53
CA ALA A 60 5.95 7.05 -12.57
C ALA A 60 7.08 7.76 -11.83
N ARG A 61 7.20 9.08 -11.99
CA ARG A 61 8.21 9.90 -11.29
C ARG A 61 8.02 9.95 -9.77
N VAL A 62 6.77 9.98 -9.29
CA VAL A 62 6.49 9.92 -7.86
C VAL A 62 6.81 8.52 -7.32
N LEU A 63 6.38 7.48 -8.03
CA LEU A 63 6.63 6.10 -7.64
C LEU A 63 8.12 5.72 -7.69
N SER A 64 8.91 6.33 -8.58
CA SER A 64 10.35 6.05 -8.68
C SER A 64 11.14 6.46 -7.42
N GLN A 65 10.56 7.24 -6.52
CA GLN A 65 11.15 7.54 -5.20
C GLN A 65 11.20 6.31 -4.29
N TYR A 66 10.42 5.28 -4.59
CA TYR A 66 10.28 4.07 -3.78
C TYR A 66 10.91 2.83 -4.40
N GLY A 67 11.35 2.91 -5.66
CA GLY A 67 11.86 1.77 -6.38
C GLY A 67 11.98 1.99 -7.89
N THR A 68 12.45 0.97 -8.60
CA THR A 68 12.49 0.99 -10.06
C THR A 68 11.10 0.67 -10.61
N VAL A 69 10.61 1.49 -11.54
CA VAL A 69 9.31 1.29 -12.20
C VAL A 69 9.56 0.68 -13.57
N SER A 70 9.03 -0.52 -13.82
CA SER A 70 9.30 -1.28 -15.06
C SER A 70 8.16 -1.21 -16.07
N GLU A 71 6.90 -1.31 -15.62
CA GLU A 71 5.72 -1.36 -16.50
C GLU A 71 4.52 -0.67 -15.83
N MET A 72 3.63 -0.07 -16.62
CA MET A 72 2.33 0.46 -16.17
C MET A 72 1.20 -0.09 -17.04
N ARG A 73 0.10 -0.52 -16.41
CA ARG A 73 -1.14 -0.90 -17.08
C ARG A 73 -2.38 -0.25 -16.48
N TRP A 74 -3.30 0.15 -17.35
CA TRP A 74 -4.67 0.46 -16.98
C TRP A 74 -5.45 -0.84 -16.75
N CYS A 75 -6.03 -0.98 -15.58
CA CYS A 75 -6.79 -2.18 -15.24
C CYS A 75 -8.21 -2.11 -15.83
N LYS A 76 -8.71 -3.29 -16.22
CA LYS A 76 -10.05 -3.47 -16.78
C LYS A 76 -10.86 -4.39 -15.88
N TYR A 77 -12.19 -4.31 -15.95
CA TYR A 77 -13.03 -5.35 -15.38
C TYR A 77 -12.81 -6.66 -16.13
N THR A 78 -12.74 -7.77 -15.40
CA THR A 78 -12.45 -9.10 -15.94
C THR A 78 -13.69 -9.99 -16.03
N VAL A 79 -14.80 -9.57 -15.42
CA VAL A 79 -16.02 -10.37 -15.23
C VAL A 79 -17.27 -9.55 -15.57
N GLY A 80 -18.33 -10.27 -15.94
CA GLY A 80 -19.64 -9.70 -16.27
C GLY A 80 -19.66 -8.85 -17.53
N ASP A 81 -20.75 -8.10 -17.70
CA ASP A 81 -21.01 -7.26 -18.88
C ASP A 81 -20.01 -6.11 -19.06
N LEU A 82 -19.28 -5.77 -17.99
CA LEU A 82 -18.27 -4.71 -18.01
C LEU A 82 -16.89 -5.22 -18.46
N LYS A 83 -16.74 -6.50 -18.82
CA LYS A 83 -15.45 -7.09 -19.21
C LYS A 83 -14.77 -6.27 -20.30
N GLY A 84 -13.54 -5.84 -20.03
CA GLY A 84 -12.73 -5.04 -20.97
C GLY A 84 -12.85 -3.53 -20.78
N ILE A 85 -13.83 -3.05 -20.01
CA ILE A 85 -13.96 -1.62 -19.65
C ILE A 85 -12.93 -1.27 -18.58
N PHE A 86 -12.28 -0.10 -18.70
CA PHE A 86 -11.33 0.39 -17.71
C PHE A 86 -12.02 0.68 -16.38
N ASN A 87 -11.39 0.25 -15.27
CA ASN A 87 -11.94 0.42 -13.92
C ASN A 87 -11.28 1.56 -13.13
N GLY A 88 -10.52 2.44 -13.80
CA GLY A 88 -9.81 3.57 -13.21
C GLY A 88 -8.60 3.20 -12.34
N LYS A 89 -8.35 1.91 -12.09
CA LYS A 89 -7.16 1.47 -11.35
C LYS A 89 -5.97 1.43 -12.29
N ARG A 90 -4.83 1.90 -11.82
CA ARG A 90 -3.56 1.86 -12.56
C ARG A 90 -2.61 0.96 -11.79
N GLN A 91 -1.97 0.03 -12.48
CA GLN A 91 -1.05 -0.90 -11.83
C GLN A 91 0.34 -0.78 -12.43
N PHE A 92 1.33 -0.71 -11.55
CA PHE A 92 2.73 -0.63 -11.89
C PHE A 92 3.45 -1.89 -11.41
N ARG A 93 4.34 -2.43 -12.24
CA ARG A 93 5.31 -3.42 -11.80
C ARG A 93 6.56 -2.67 -11.31
N MET A 94 6.94 -2.92 -10.05
CA MET A 94 8.01 -2.15 -9.40
C MET A 94 8.94 -3.03 -8.57
N GLU A 95 10.23 -2.76 -8.64
CA GLU A 95 11.22 -3.29 -7.71
C GLU A 95 11.38 -2.30 -6.55
N LEU A 96 10.78 -2.60 -5.39
CA LEU A 96 10.78 -1.67 -4.25
C LEU A 96 12.13 -1.69 -3.53
N VAL A 97 12.70 -0.51 -3.31
CA VAL A 97 13.86 -0.30 -2.43
C VAL A 97 13.45 0.17 -1.03
N ARG A 98 12.21 0.65 -0.88
CA ARG A 98 11.58 1.04 0.39
C ARG A 98 10.06 0.94 0.28
N ASP A 99 9.39 0.86 1.42
CA ASP A 99 7.94 0.74 1.48
C ASP A 99 7.24 2.03 1.03
N ILE A 100 6.15 1.88 0.27
CA ILE A 100 5.26 2.98 -0.11
C ILE A 100 4.13 3.13 0.93
N PRO A 101 3.87 4.35 1.45
CA PRO A 101 2.71 4.61 2.31
C PRO A 101 1.38 4.23 1.65
N SER A 102 0.33 4.00 2.46
CA SER A 102 -0.99 3.58 1.99
C SER A 102 -1.74 4.63 1.15
N PHE A 103 -1.26 5.88 1.16
CA PHE A 103 -1.72 6.92 0.25
C PHE A 103 -0.59 7.88 -0.12
N LEU A 104 -0.73 8.54 -1.26
CA LEU A 104 0.17 9.59 -1.73
C LEU A 104 -0.65 10.75 -2.28
N PHE A 105 -0.14 11.98 -2.17
CA PHE A 105 -0.69 13.12 -2.90
C PHE A 105 0.00 13.24 -4.26
N ILE A 106 -0.75 13.08 -5.34
CA ILE A 106 -0.24 13.05 -6.72
C ILE A 106 -1.10 13.97 -7.57
N GLY A 107 -0.50 15.01 -8.14
CA GLY A 107 -1.24 16.01 -8.93
C GLY A 107 -2.37 16.68 -8.13
N GLY A 108 -2.14 16.96 -6.84
CA GLY A 108 -3.15 17.54 -5.94
C GLY A 108 -4.22 16.55 -5.45
N SER A 109 -4.23 15.31 -5.95
CA SER A 109 -5.22 14.29 -5.60
C SER A 109 -4.66 13.28 -4.62
N LYS A 110 -5.49 12.85 -3.65
CA LYS A 110 -5.11 11.80 -2.70
C LYS A 110 -5.33 10.42 -3.31
N ALA A 111 -4.25 9.82 -3.82
CA ALA A 111 -4.25 8.48 -4.37
C ALA A 111 -4.08 7.44 -3.27
N HIS A 112 -4.84 6.35 -3.33
CA HIS A 112 -4.60 5.19 -2.47
C HIS A 112 -3.62 4.24 -3.16
N ILE A 113 -2.61 3.79 -2.42
CA ILE A 113 -1.59 2.87 -2.93
C ILE A 113 -1.80 1.52 -2.26
N ARG A 114 -1.80 0.46 -3.06
CA ARG A 114 -1.94 -0.93 -2.60
C ARG A 114 -0.92 -1.82 -3.29
N TYR A 115 -0.13 -2.55 -2.53
CA TYR A 115 0.71 -3.64 -3.02
C TYR A 115 0.76 -4.73 -1.96
N PHE A 116 1.28 -5.89 -2.34
CA PHE A 116 1.43 -7.01 -1.43
C PHE A 116 2.47 -6.70 -0.35
N CYS A 117 2.25 -7.16 0.89
CA CYS A 117 3.10 -6.87 2.06
C CYS A 117 3.26 -5.39 2.42
N GLN A 118 2.38 -4.53 1.93
CA GLN A 118 2.45 -3.12 2.28
C GLN A 118 2.26 -2.94 3.79
N PRO A 119 3.19 -2.24 4.48
CA PRO A 119 3.01 -1.92 5.88
C PRO A 119 1.69 -1.17 6.12
N ARG A 120 0.98 -1.52 7.19
CA ARG A 120 -0.23 -0.80 7.58
C ARG A 120 0.15 0.58 8.09
N THR A 121 -0.12 1.59 7.27
CA THR A 121 0.07 3.00 7.62
C THR A 121 -1.27 3.69 7.80
N CYS A 122 -1.31 4.66 8.70
CA CYS A 122 -2.46 5.48 8.97
C CYS A 122 -2.88 6.25 7.71
N PHE A 123 -4.12 6.08 7.23
CA PHE A 123 -4.65 6.82 6.08
C PHE A 123 -4.78 8.33 6.30
N ARG A 124 -4.43 8.84 7.48
CA ARG A 124 -4.45 10.28 7.80
C ARG A 124 -3.06 10.90 7.77
N CYS A 125 -2.09 10.35 8.52
CA CYS A 125 -0.73 10.90 8.60
C CYS A 125 0.34 10.09 7.86
N GLY A 126 0.05 8.85 7.47
CA GLY A 126 1.01 7.97 6.78
C GLY A 126 1.98 7.24 7.71
N GLU A 127 1.89 7.43 9.03
CA GLU A 127 2.72 6.73 10.01
C GLU A 127 2.18 5.33 10.36
N GLU A 128 3.05 4.46 10.84
CA GLU A 128 2.70 3.12 11.31
C GLU A 128 2.22 3.13 12.77
N GLY A 129 1.71 1.99 13.24
CA GLY A 129 1.37 1.76 14.66
C GLY A 129 -0.04 2.20 15.07
N HIS A 130 -0.80 2.87 14.18
CA HIS A 130 -2.20 3.24 14.46
C HIS A 130 -3.06 3.32 13.20
N GLU A 131 -4.38 3.20 13.37
CA GLU A 131 -5.35 3.43 12.30
C GLU A 131 -5.83 4.88 12.26
N ALA A 132 -6.43 5.30 11.14
CA ALA A 132 -6.92 6.68 10.96
C ALA A 132 -7.93 7.14 12.03
N LYS A 133 -8.66 6.19 12.66
CA LYS A 133 -9.58 6.43 13.78
C LYS A 133 -8.84 6.84 15.06
N SER A 134 -7.69 6.24 15.31
CA SER A 134 -6.84 6.47 16.49
C SER A 134 -5.66 7.40 16.20
N CYS A 135 -5.72 8.16 15.10
CA CYS A 135 -4.61 9.01 14.69
C CYS A 135 -4.46 10.21 15.64
N PRO A 136 -3.28 10.41 16.25
CA PRO A 136 -3.01 11.57 17.10
C PRO A 136 -3.01 12.87 16.28
N ASN A 137 -2.68 12.77 14.99
CA ASN A 137 -2.70 13.88 14.03
C ASN A 137 -4.10 14.13 13.44
N ARG A 138 -5.18 13.72 14.13
CA ARG A 138 -6.55 14.08 13.74
C ARG A 138 -6.81 15.55 14.01
N ARG A 139 -7.11 16.30 12.93
CA ARG A 139 -7.50 17.70 12.99
C ARG A 139 -8.99 17.82 13.33
N CYS A 140 -9.30 18.59 14.37
CA CYS A 140 -10.66 18.90 14.77
C CYS A 140 -11.35 19.77 13.71
N GLY A 141 -12.58 19.41 13.32
CA GLY A 141 -13.36 20.17 12.35
C GLY A 141 -13.98 21.47 12.90
N LYS A 142 -13.89 21.72 14.21
CA LYS A 142 -14.35 22.96 14.85
C LYS A 142 -13.19 23.93 15.12
N CYS A 143 -12.24 23.53 15.96
CA CYS A 143 -11.14 24.41 16.42
C CYS A 143 -9.83 24.25 15.65
N LEU A 144 -9.77 23.34 14.67
CA LEU A 144 -8.58 23.04 13.85
C LEU A 144 -7.35 22.52 14.61
N GLN A 145 -7.46 22.29 15.92
CA GLN A 145 -6.41 21.69 16.74
C GLN A 145 -6.25 20.20 16.45
N LEU A 146 -5.07 19.65 16.76
CA LEU A 146 -4.76 18.23 16.62
C LEU A 146 -5.17 17.44 17.88
N GLY A 147 -5.14 16.11 17.79
CA GLY A 147 -5.37 15.22 18.92
C GLY A 147 -6.82 14.78 19.14
N HIS A 148 -7.81 15.47 18.57
CA HIS A 148 -9.24 15.16 18.81
C HIS A 148 -10.14 15.36 17.57
N GLY A 149 -11.25 14.63 17.54
CA GLY A 149 -12.30 14.78 16.53
C GLY A 149 -13.31 15.87 16.89
N LYS A 150 -14.18 16.26 15.94
CA LYS A 150 -15.25 17.26 16.18
C LYS A 150 -16.15 16.90 17.38
N ALA A 151 -16.41 15.61 17.61
CA ALA A 151 -17.25 15.11 18.70
C ALA A 151 -16.60 15.24 20.09
N GLU A 152 -15.27 15.32 20.13
CA GLU A 152 -14.45 15.40 21.34
C GLU A 152 -13.86 16.81 21.50
N CYS A 153 -14.40 17.80 20.77
CA CYS A 153 -13.89 19.15 20.79
C CYS A 153 -14.24 19.81 22.13
N PRO A 154 -13.23 20.27 22.91
CA PRO A 154 -13.49 20.93 24.19
C PRO A 154 -14.07 22.34 23.99
N ASN A 155 -13.95 22.89 22.79
CA ASN A 155 -14.57 24.15 22.41
C ASN A 155 -15.97 23.86 21.85
N GLU A 156 -16.99 24.41 22.49
CA GLU A 156 -18.38 24.37 21.99
C GLU A 156 -18.50 25.03 20.62
#